data_AF-A0A1V5T7Y6-F1
#
_entry.id   AF-A0A1V5T7Y6-F1
#
_cell.length_a   1.000
_cell.length_b   1.000
_cell.length_c   1.000
_cell.angle_alpha   90.00
_cell.angle_beta   90.00
_cell.angle_gamma   90.00
#
_symmetry.space_group_name_H-M   'P 1'
#
loop_
_entity.id
_entity.type
_entity.pdbx_description
1 polymer ?
#
loop_
_entity_poly.entity_id
_entity_poly.type
_entity_poly.pdbx_seq_one_letter_code
_entity_poly.pdbx_strand_id
1 'polypeptide(L)'
;MTKSMIALCCAAFVCVSCATTGGPSAASSDNSVRTISRSENDAPVGYTLKTNSVLFEFRPSDYQWVTNGTTGKWVDISAIPIRRVTIAGDFNQWHPGNVQMIFDGRMYYLPVSLSVFEPGRAYGFKYVINGEWWVEPPSKTGNAASTSLENSSANLILRIE
;
A
#
# COMPACT_ATOMS: atom_id res chain seq x y z
N MET A 1 37.97 -57.99 9.73
CA MET A 1 38.45 -58.12 11.13
C MET A 1 37.88 -56.99 11.95
N THR A 2 37.20 -57.34 13.04
CA THR A 2 37.03 -56.55 14.29
C THR A 2 36.32 -55.20 14.18
N LYS A 3 35.35 -54.83 15.03
CA LYS A 3 34.87 -55.41 16.29
C LYS A 3 33.70 -54.52 16.75
N SER A 4 32.77 -55.14 17.47
CA SER A 4 32.18 -54.58 18.71
C SER A 4 31.19 -53.41 18.60
N MET A 5 30.14 -53.30 19.41
CA MET A 5 29.57 -54.12 20.48
C MET A 5 28.29 -53.41 20.98
N ILE A 6 27.37 -54.18 21.59
CA ILE A 6 26.50 -53.80 22.74
C ILE A 6 25.38 -52.76 22.42
N ALA A 7 24.08 -53.10 22.35
CA ALA A 7 23.14 -53.69 23.32
C ALA A 7 22.70 -52.74 24.47
N LEU A 8 21.42 -52.34 24.48
CA LEU A 8 20.42 -52.45 25.59
C LEU A 8 19.18 -51.58 25.28
N CYS A 9 17.99 -52.20 25.14
CA CYS A 9 16.84 -52.15 26.08
C CYS A 9 16.10 -50.79 26.15
N CYS A 10 14.77 -50.63 26.01
CA CYS A 10 13.59 -51.47 26.24
C CYS A 10 12.53 -51.17 25.15
N ALA A 11 11.80 -52.13 24.56
CA ALA A 11 10.60 -52.83 25.07
C ALA A 11 9.50 -51.87 25.57
N ALA A 12 8.20 -51.96 25.21
CA ALA A 12 7.46 -52.90 24.37
C ALA A 12 6.08 -52.31 24.03
N PHE A 13 5.55 -52.74 22.88
CA PHE A 13 4.17 -53.17 22.63
C PHE A 13 3.06 -52.77 23.61
N VAL A 14 2.05 -52.08 23.08
CA VAL A 14 0.67 -52.57 23.20
C VAL A 14 0.05 -52.61 21.80
N CYS A 15 -0.27 -53.82 21.35
CA CYS A 15 -1.19 -54.06 20.26
C CYS A 15 -2.62 -53.95 20.78
N VAL A 16 -3.48 -53.25 20.05
CA VAL A 16 -4.88 -53.65 19.89
C VAL A 16 -5.25 -53.46 18.43
N SER A 17 -5.60 -54.58 17.79
CA SER A 17 -6.00 -54.71 16.40
C SER A 17 -7.43 -54.20 16.17
N CYS A 18 -7.68 -53.55 15.02
CA CYS A 18 -8.71 -53.96 14.07
C CYS A 18 -8.57 -53.12 12.78
N ALA A 19 -8.63 -53.80 11.63
CA ALA A 19 -8.30 -53.29 10.32
C ALA A 19 -9.51 -52.69 9.58
N THR A 20 -9.29 -51.63 8.80
CA THR A 20 -9.99 -51.39 7.52
C THR A 20 -9.06 -50.69 6.52
N THR A 21 -8.53 -51.49 5.59
CA THR A 21 -8.27 -51.24 4.15
C THR A 21 -7.88 -49.84 3.60
N GLY A 22 -6.72 -49.77 2.96
CA GLY A 22 -6.51 -49.06 1.69
C GLY A 22 -5.63 -47.80 1.70
N GLY A 23 -4.40 -47.86 1.16
CA GLY A 23 -3.67 -46.69 0.63
C GLY A 23 -4.08 -46.36 -0.82
N PRO A 24 -3.48 -45.35 -1.52
CA PRO A 24 -2.27 -44.61 -1.18
C PRO A 24 -2.42 -43.06 -1.14
N SER A 25 -1.48 -42.45 -0.42
CA SER A 25 -0.69 -41.25 -0.72
C SER A 25 -1.21 -40.13 -1.65
N ALA A 26 -1.09 -38.90 -1.12
CA ALA A 26 -0.79 -37.63 -1.80
C ALA A 26 -1.91 -36.91 -2.58
N ALA A 27 -2.40 -35.81 -2.00
CA ALA A 27 -2.41 -34.50 -2.65
C ALA A 27 -2.68 -33.41 -1.59
N SER A 28 -1.61 -32.68 -1.26
CA SER A 28 -1.68 -31.36 -0.64
C SER A 28 -2.41 -30.40 -1.60
N SER A 29 -3.49 -29.79 -1.13
CA SER A 29 -3.90 -28.46 -1.56
C SER A 29 -4.69 -27.81 -0.43
N ASP A 30 -3.98 -27.46 0.64
CA ASP A 30 -4.46 -26.38 1.49
C ASP A 30 -4.36 -25.10 0.66
N ASN A 31 -5.44 -24.77 -0.04
CA ASN A 31 -5.63 -23.46 -0.64
C ASN A 31 -5.87 -22.47 0.51
N SER A 32 -4.80 -22.22 1.26
CA SER A 32 -4.70 -21.15 2.23
C SER A 32 -4.70 -19.85 1.43
N VAL A 33 -5.91 -19.42 1.05
CA VAL A 33 -6.18 -18.02 0.77
C VAL A 33 -5.83 -17.30 2.06
N ARG A 34 -4.58 -16.85 2.14
CA ARG A 34 -4.10 -15.91 3.14
C ARG A 34 -4.89 -14.63 2.89
N THR A 35 -6.09 -14.59 3.44
CA THR A 35 -6.80 -13.35 3.69
C THR A 35 -5.93 -12.64 4.71
N ILE A 36 -4.97 -11.86 4.21
CA ILE A 36 -4.17 -10.97 5.04
C ILE A 36 -5.20 -9.97 5.58
N SER A 37 -5.62 -10.19 6.80
CA SER A 37 -6.41 -9.28 7.60
C SER A 37 -5.58 -8.02 7.85
N ARG A 38 -5.45 -7.17 6.82
CA ARG A 38 -5.23 -5.75 7.03
C ARG A 38 -6.47 -5.29 7.81
N SER A 39 -6.27 -4.81 9.03
CA SER A 39 -7.38 -4.22 9.79
C SER A 39 -8.06 -3.19 8.89
N GLU A 40 -9.39 -3.13 8.87
CA GLU A 40 -10.14 -2.18 8.03
C GLU A 40 -9.75 -0.70 8.29
N ASN A 41 -8.95 -0.43 9.34
CA ASN A 41 -8.37 0.86 9.69
C ASN A 41 -6.99 1.16 9.06
N ASP A 42 -6.43 0.29 8.22
CA ASP A 42 -5.10 0.45 7.57
C ASP A 42 -5.20 0.60 6.04
N ALA A 43 -6.36 1.01 5.53
CA ALA A 43 -6.51 1.31 4.11
C ALA A 43 -5.59 2.49 3.72
N PRO A 44 -4.85 2.40 2.60
CA PRO A 44 -4.01 3.49 2.16
C PRO A 44 -4.87 4.72 1.84
N VAL A 45 -4.38 5.89 2.24
CA VAL A 45 -5.03 7.17 1.92
C VAL A 45 -4.61 7.62 0.53
N GLY A 46 -5.56 8.24 -0.17
CA GLY A 46 -5.33 8.93 -1.43
C GLY A 46 -5.47 8.05 -2.67
N TYR A 47 -5.65 6.73 -2.57
CA TYR A 47 -5.93 5.90 -3.73
C TYR A 47 -6.67 4.61 -3.38
N THR A 48 -7.34 4.05 -4.37
CA THR A 48 -7.93 2.71 -4.32
C THR A 48 -7.41 1.87 -5.49
N LEU A 49 -6.94 0.65 -5.22
CA LEU A 49 -6.63 -0.31 -6.28
C LEU A 49 -7.94 -0.88 -6.86
N LYS A 50 -8.10 -0.79 -8.18
CA LYS A 50 -9.17 -1.42 -8.95
C LYS A 50 -8.57 -2.51 -9.84
N THR A 51 -9.41 -3.32 -10.48
CA THR A 51 -8.98 -4.47 -11.28
C THR A 51 -7.87 -4.14 -12.29
N ASN A 52 -8.00 -3.03 -13.05
CA ASN A 52 -7.05 -2.64 -14.10
C ASN A 52 -6.47 -1.23 -13.93
N SER A 53 -6.70 -0.59 -12.78
CA SER A 53 -6.28 0.80 -12.57
C SER A 53 -6.04 1.12 -11.10
N VAL A 54 -5.19 2.10 -10.85
CA VAL A 54 -5.16 2.86 -9.61
C VAL A 54 -6.15 4.00 -9.76
N LEU A 55 -7.14 4.07 -8.88
CA LEU A 55 -8.02 5.22 -8.77
C LEU A 55 -7.43 6.16 -7.71
N PHE A 56 -6.80 7.24 -8.14
CA PHE A 56 -6.40 8.32 -7.23
C PHE A 56 -7.64 9.11 -6.82
N GLU A 57 -7.80 9.34 -5.53
CA GLU A 57 -8.96 10.01 -4.95
C GLU A 57 -8.48 11.09 -3.96
N PHE A 58 -8.98 12.30 -4.15
CA PHE A 58 -8.64 13.46 -3.32
C PHE A 58 -9.91 14.21 -2.94
N ARG A 59 -10.27 14.11 -1.65
CA ARG A 59 -11.33 14.92 -1.05
C ARG A 59 -10.69 15.96 -0.14
N PRO A 60 -10.78 17.26 -0.44
CA PRO A 60 -10.10 18.30 0.34
C PRO A 60 -10.40 18.26 1.85
N SER A 61 -11.60 17.84 2.25
CA SER A 61 -12.00 17.72 3.66
C SER A 61 -11.22 16.68 4.46
N ASP A 62 -10.56 15.73 3.79
CA ASP A 62 -9.82 14.65 4.44
C ASP A 62 -8.39 15.10 4.78
N TYR A 63 -7.99 16.30 4.34
CA TYR A 63 -6.67 16.88 4.51
C TYR A 63 -6.77 18.19 5.29
N GLN A 64 -5.70 18.53 6.01
CA GLN A 64 -5.65 19.74 6.82
C GLN A 64 -4.63 20.75 6.29
N TRP A 65 -3.51 20.27 5.74
CA TRP A 65 -2.35 21.11 5.46
C TRP A 65 -1.89 20.99 4.02
N VAL A 66 -1.40 22.12 3.51
CA VAL A 66 -0.61 22.21 2.30
C VAL A 66 0.71 22.89 2.60
N THR A 67 1.73 22.61 1.80
CA THR A 67 2.98 23.38 1.76
C THR A 67 3.09 24.17 0.47
N ASN A 68 3.59 25.39 0.56
CA ASN A 68 3.92 26.19 -0.61
C ASN A 68 5.18 25.62 -1.29
N GLY A 69 5.11 25.33 -2.58
CA GLY A 69 6.20 24.69 -3.32
C GLY A 69 7.49 25.51 -3.43
N THR A 70 7.41 26.84 -3.27
CA THR A 70 8.58 27.72 -3.36
C THR A 70 9.16 28.04 -1.98
N THR A 71 8.32 28.31 -0.99
CA THR A 71 8.75 28.76 0.33
C THR A 71 8.80 27.64 1.37
N GLY A 72 8.21 26.47 1.08
CA GLY A 72 8.07 25.37 2.03
C GLY A 72 7.10 25.65 3.20
N LYS A 73 6.46 26.83 3.21
CA LYS A 73 5.57 27.26 4.29
C LYS A 73 4.30 26.40 4.34
N TRP A 74 3.96 25.95 5.54
CA TRP A 74 2.71 25.25 5.84
C TRP A 74 1.54 26.23 5.95
N VAL A 75 0.42 25.89 5.33
CA VAL A 75 -0.82 26.67 5.33
C VAL A 75 -2.00 25.71 5.46
N ASP A 76 -3.02 26.11 6.21
CA ASP A 76 -4.26 25.35 6.30
C ASP A 76 -4.93 25.29 4.92
N ILE A 77 -5.30 24.10 4.47
CA ILE A 77 -5.89 23.90 3.14
C ILE A 77 -7.17 24.72 2.94
N SER A 78 -7.95 24.94 4.00
CA SER A 78 -9.19 25.73 3.94
C SER A 78 -8.96 27.20 3.61
N ALA A 79 -7.74 27.71 3.81
CA ALA A 79 -7.36 29.07 3.42
C ALA A 79 -7.07 29.20 1.92
N ILE A 80 -7.01 28.09 1.17
CA ILE A 80 -6.66 28.07 -0.25
C ILE A 80 -7.90 27.85 -1.12
N PRO A 81 -8.31 28.81 -1.96
CA PRO A 81 -9.37 28.59 -2.93
C PRO A 81 -8.91 27.59 -4.00
N ILE A 82 -9.54 26.43 -4.05
CA ILE A 82 -9.18 25.35 -5.00
C ILE A 82 -9.79 25.66 -6.38
N ARG A 83 -8.93 25.93 -7.37
CA ARG A 83 -9.34 26.17 -8.77
C ARG A 83 -9.02 24.98 -9.67
N ARG A 84 -7.94 24.26 -9.34
CA ARG A 84 -7.48 23.07 -10.07
C ARG A 84 -6.72 22.16 -9.11
N VAL A 85 -6.90 20.86 -9.28
CA VAL A 85 -6.09 19.83 -8.62
C VAL A 85 -5.40 18.99 -9.68
N THR A 86 -4.11 18.76 -9.47
CA THR A 86 -3.25 17.89 -10.25
C THR A 86 -2.58 16.86 -9.33
N ILE A 87 -1.97 15.84 -9.92
CA ILE A 87 -1.16 14.86 -9.20
C ILE A 87 0.28 14.88 -9.71
N ALA A 88 1.23 14.77 -8.78
CA ALA A 88 2.65 14.68 -9.04
C ALA A 88 3.24 13.50 -8.27
N GLY A 89 4.15 12.75 -8.88
CA GLY A 89 4.80 11.62 -8.25
C GLY A 89 5.88 11.01 -9.13
N ASP A 90 6.41 9.88 -8.68
CA ASP A 90 7.52 9.20 -9.38
C ASP A 90 7.17 8.84 -10.83
N PHE A 91 5.90 8.52 -11.12
CA PHE A 91 5.41 8.16 -12.46
C PHE A 91 5.32 9.34 -13.44
N ASN A 92 5.44 10.59 -12.97
CA ASN A 92 5.48 11.78 -13.84
C ASN A 92 6.61 12.75 -13.48
N GLN A 93 7.69 12.22 -12.90
CA GLN A 93 8.88 13.00 -12.51
C GLN A 93 8.55 14.21 -11.63
N TRP A 94 7.55 14.07 -10.75
CA TRP A 94 7.10 15.11 -9.83
C TRP A 94 6.65 16.42 -10.52
N HIS A 95 6.20 16.35 -11.78
CA HIS A 95 5.78 17.55 -12.51
C HIS A 95 4.37 18.01 -12.05
N PRO A 96 4.24 19.17 -11.38
CA PRO A 96 3.01 19.55 -10.67
C PRO A 96 1.85 19.95 -11.58
N GLY A 97 2.09 20.26 -12.87
CA GLY A 97 1.08 20.81 -13.78
C GLY A 97 0.48 19.84 -14.80
N ASN A 98 1.04 18.64 -14.96
CA ASN A 98 0.81 17.85 -16.20
C ASN A 98 -0.42 16.97 -16.16
N VAL A 99 -0.82 16.52 -14.97
CA VAL A 99 -1.86 15.49 -14.84
C VAL A 99 -2.99 16.04 -13.99
N GLN A 100 -4.00 16.60 -14.66
CA GLN A 100 -5.17 17.21 -14.03
C GLN A 100 -6.19 16.15 -13.60
N MET A 101 -6.74 16.30 -12.39
CA MET A 101 -7.79 15.44 -11.87
C MET A 101 -9.19 15.90 -12.30
N ILE A 102 -10.14 14.97 -12.32
CA ILE A 102 -11.54 15.23 -12.66
C ILE A 102 -12.30 15.55 -11.38
N PHE A 103 -13.12 16.60 -11.39
CA PHE A 103 -13.99 16.95 -10.26
C PHE A 103 -15.43 16.50 -10.53
N ASP A 104 -16.03 15.74 -9.60
CA ASP A 104 -17.42 15.26 -9.71
C ASP A 104 -18.45 16.13 -8.97
N GLY A 105 -18.03 17.26 -8.41
CA GLY A 105 -18.86 18.11 -7.54
C GLY A 105 -18.63 17.88 -6.05
N ARG A 106 -17.89 16.83 -5.65
CA ARG A 106 -17.59 16.51 -4.24
C ARG A 106 -16.11 16.22 -4.02
N MET A 107 -15.47 15.48 -4.91
CA MET A 107 -14.06 15.11 -4.80
C MET A 107 -13.37 15.13 -6.16
N TYR A 108 -12.05 15.07 -6.13
CA TYR A 108 -11.21 14.95 -7.31
C TYR A 108 -10.80 13.49 -7.47
N TYR A 109 -10.85 12.97 -8.69
CA TYR A 109 -10.41 11.61 -8.97
C TYR A 109 -9.66 11.51 -10.29
N LEU A 110 -8.82 10.48 -10.41
CA LEU A 110 -8.10 10.15 -11.62
C LEU A 110 -7.84 8.64 -11.70
N PRO A 111 -8.44 7.92 -12.65
CA PRO A 111 -8.06 6.54 -12.95
C PRO A 111 -6.78 6.52 -13.78
N VAL A 112 -5.77 5.76 -13.34
CA VAL A 112 -4.52 5.52 -14.06
C VAL A 112 -4.35 4.02 -14.26
N SER A 113 -4.07 3.59 -15.49
CA SER A 113 -3.89 2.16 -15.79
C SER A 113 -2.76 1.55 -14.96
N LEU A 114 -2.97 0.32 -14.46
CA LEU A 114 -1.93 -0.40 -13.72
C LEU A 114 -0.67 -0.65 -14.57
N SER A 115 -0.77 -0.66 -15.91
CA SER A 115 0.38 -0.83 -16.81
C SER A 115 1.41 0.29 -16.73
N VAL A 116 1.09 1.42 -16.10
CA VAL A 116 2.03 2.52 -15.84
C VAL A 116 2.99 2.18 -14.69
N PHE A 117 2.63 1.21 -13.85
CA PHE A 117 3.34 0.86 -12.63
C PHE A 117 3.97 -0.53 -12.73
N GLU A 118 5.13 -0.67 -12.11
CA GLU A 118 5.86 -1.91 -11.95
C GLU A 118 5.40 -2.60 -10.65
N PRO A 119 5.01 -3.88 -10.70
CA PRO A 119 4.69 -4.65 -9.50
C PRO A 119 5.87 -4.73 -8.53
N GLY A 120 5.57 -4.75 -7.23
CA GLY A 120 6.58 -4.82 -6.16
C GLY A 120 7.31 -3.51 -5.87
N ARG A 121 7.00 -2.42 -6.60
CA ARG A 121 7.61 -1.11 -6.40
C ARG A 121 6.70 -0.17 -5.58
N ALA A 122 7.35 0.69 -4.80
CA ALA A 122 6.71 1.82 -4.13
C ALA A 122 6.87 3.10 -4.96
N TYR A 123 5.81 3.90 -5.04
CA TYR A 123 5.78 5.17 -5.74
C TYR A 123 5.37 6.28 -4.77
N GLY A 124 6.21 7.30 -4.62
CA GLY A 124 5.84 8.53 -3.93
C GLY A 124 4.96 9.40 -4.80
N PHE A 125 3.95 10.03 -4.20
CA PHE A 125 3.12 11.01 -4.87
C PHE A 125 2.51 12.04 -3.91
N LYS A 126 2.00 13.13 -4.49
CA LYS A 126 1.26 14.21 -3.85
C LYS A 126 0.19 14.78 -4.77
N TYR A 127 -0.85 15.33 -4.16
CA TYR A 127 -1.78 16.23 -4.84
C TYR A 127 -1.23 17.65 -4.82
N VAL A 128 -1.47 18.39 -5.90
CA VAL A 128 -1.03 19.77 -6.03
C VAL A 128 -2.24 20.66 -6.38
N ILE A 129 -2.49 21.65 -5.54
CA ILE A 129 -3.56 22.63 -5.71
C ILE A 129 -3.00 23.87 -6.40
N ASN A 130 -3.68 24.29 -7.46
CA ASN A 130 -3.35 25.49 -8.25
C ASN A 130 -1.91 25.50 -8.81
N GLY A 131 -1.21 24.36 -8.84
CA GLY A 131 0.17 24.23 -9.31
C GLY A 131 1.25 24.72 -8.32
N GLU A 132 0.87 25.14 -7.11
CA GLU A 132 1.79 25.74 -6.14
C GLU A 132 1.71 25.07 -4.76
N TRP A 133 0.53 24.58 -4.38
CA TRP A 133 0.26 24.11 -3.02
C TRP A 133 0.27 22.58 -2.96
N TRP A 134 1.29 22.02 -2.33
CA TRP A 134 1.49 20.58 -2.20
C TRP A 134 0.72 20.06 -0.99
N VAL A 135 -0.23 19.17 -1.23
CA VAL A 135 -1.05 18.58 -0.16
C VAL A 135 -0.19 17.68 0.71
N GLU A 136 -0.28 17.87 2.03
CA GLU A 136 0.43 17.07 3.01
C GLU A 136 -0.44 15.90 3.51
N PRO A 137 0.14 14.70 3.72
CA PRO A 137 -0.60 13.56 4.24
C PRO A 137 -1.29 13.87 5.58
N PRO A 138 -2.51 13.36 5.82
CA PRO A 138 -3.18 13.50 7.11
C PRO A 138 -2.36 12.91 8.25
N SER A 139 -2.36 13.56 9.42
CA SER A 139 -1.69 13.05 10.61
C SER A 139 -2.26 11.67 10.96
N LYS A 140 -1.40 10.64 11.02
CA LYS A 140 -1.73 9.20 11.24
C LYS A 140 -2.07 8.37 9.99
N THR A 141 -1.72 8.85 8.81
CA THR A 141 -1.79 8.03 7.59
C THR A 141 -0.71 6.94 7.58
N GLY A 142 -1.09 5.67 7.40
CA GLY A 142 -0.17 4.52 7.38
C GLY A 142 0.73 4.43 6.14
N ASN A 143 0.38 5.12 5.05
CA ASN A 143 1.14 5.15 3.80
C ASN A 143 1.82 6.51 3.54
N ALA A 144 2.41 7.13 4.56
CA ALA A 144 3.21 8.35 4.41
C ALA A 144 4.71 8.09 4.57
N ALA A 145 5.55 8.80 3.81
CA ALA A 145 7.01 8.78 3.96
C ALA A 145 7.57 10.20 3.96
N SER A 146 8.41 10.52 4.95
CA SER A 146 9.05 11.84 5.05
C SER A 146 9.91 12.13 3.82
N THR A 147 9.87 13.37 3.38
CA THR A 147 10.83 13.91 2.40
C THR A 147 12.14 14.27 3.09
N SER A 148 13.19 14.54 2.31
CA SER A 148 14.46 15.09 2.82
C SER A 148 14.41 16.61 3.05
N LEU A 149 13.24 17.23 2.91
CA LEU A 149 13.07 18.67 3.11
C LEU A 149 13.05 19.00 4.60
N GLU A 150 13.67 20.11 4.99
CA GLU A 150 13.74 20.55 6.39
C GLU A 150 12.37 20.93 6.98
N ASN A 151 11.35 21.11 6.13
CA ASN A 151 10.01 21.52 6.54
C ASN A 151 9.13 20.35 7.02
N SER A 152 9.68 19.17 7.28
CA SER A 152 8.93 17.97 7.70
C SER A 152 7.82 17.53 6.74
N SER A 153 7.90 17.92 5.47
CA SER A 153 6.95 17.50 4.44
C SER A 153 7.05 15.99 4.17
N ALA A 154 5.94 15.34 3.82
CA ALA A 154 5.89 13.90 3.56
C ALA A 154 5.09 13.57 2.30
N ASN A 155 5.45 12.50 1.60
CA ASN A 155 4.73 11.99 0.43
C ASN A 155 3.74 10.89 0.82
N LEU A 156 2.65 10.75 0.06
CA LEU A 156 1.86 9.51 0.08
C LEU A 156 2.60 8.44 -0.71
N ILE A 157 2.48 7.20 -0.27
CA ILE A 157 3.09 6.03 -0.89
C ILE A 157 2.01 5.17 -1.52
N LEU A 158 2.16 4.92 -2.82
CA LEU A 158 1.43 3.92 -3.59
C LEU A 158 2.27 2.64 -3.65
N ARG A 159 1.66 1.50 -3.30
CA ARG A 159 2.25 0.16 -3.48
C ARG A 159 1.41 -0.65 -4.44
N ILE A 160 2.07 -1.19 -5.46
CA ILE A 160 1.51 -2.19 -6.36
C ILE A 160 2.10 -3.54 -5.98
N GLU A 161 1.23 -4.49 -5.67
CA GLU A 161 1.60 -5.87 -5.30
C GLU A 161 1.61 -6.79 -6.52
#